data_AF-A0A2V2NFE0-F1
#
_entry.id   AF-A0A2V2NFE0-F1
#
_cell.length_a   1.000
_cell.length_b   1.000
_cell.length_c   1.000
_cell.angle_alpha   90.00
_cell.angle_beta   90.00
_cell.angle_gamma   90.00
#
_symmetry.space_group_name_H-M   'P 1'
#
loop_
_entity.id
_entity.type
_entity.pdbx_description
1 polymer ?
#
loop_
_entity_poly.entity_id
_entity_poly.type
_entity_poly.pdbx_seq_one_letter_code
_entity_poly.pdbx_strand_id
1 'polypeptide(L)'
;MAKKATSKKATAKTSVKQAVKSKKSTTVKSKIAAKKTDLPTAAIMRIAKASGAERVGADGAASILLLAEEYIGKLVREATNFASEAGRKTLKGEDVENASQII
;
A
#
# COMPACT_ATOMS: atom_id res chain seq x y z
N MET A 1 37.33 -34.82 40.44
CA MET A 1 37.75 -34.56 39.05
C MET A 1 37.30 -33.16 38.68
N ALA A 2 38.27 -32.32 38.34
CA ALA A 2 38.15 -30.86 38.37
C ALA A 2 37.66 -30.24 37.05
N LYS A 3 36.87 -29.19 37.24
CA LYS A 3 36.49 -28.07 36.37
C LYS A 3 37.39 -27.85 35.15
N LYS A 4 36.78 -27.77 33.95
CA LYS A 4 37.37 -27.13 32.78
C LYS A 4 36.65 -25.80 32.53
N ALA A 5 37.31 -24.71 32.92
CA ALA A 5 37.00 -23.38 32.43
C ALA A 5 37.67 -23.19 31.07
N THR A 6 37.03 -22.46 30.14
CA THR A 6 37.72 -21.51 29.25
C THR A 6 36.69 -20.59 28.59
N SER A 7 36.78 -19.33 28.98
CA SER A 7 36.07 -18.15 28.50
C SER A 7 36.66 -17.59 27.20
N LYS A 8 35.89 -16.74 26.50
CA LYS A 8 36.24 -15.55 25.67
C LYS A 8 35.54 -15.61 24.30
N LYS A 9 35.02 -14.56 23.67
CA LYS A 9 34.86 -13.12 23.96
C LYS A 9 34.16 -12.51 22.73
N ALA A 10 33.24 -11.55 22.96
CA ALA A 10 32.71 -10.55 22.00
C ALA A 10 31.86 -11.10 20.83
N THR A 11 30.79 -10.46 20.36
CA THR A 11 30.48 -9.04 20.19
C THR A 11 28.96 -8.81 20.20
N ALA A 12 28.53 -7.73 20.85
CA ALA A 12 27.23 -7.12 20.62
C ALA A 12 27.11 -6.63 19.15
N LYS A 13 25.97 -6.92 18.52
CA LYS A 13 25.31 -6.18 17.43
C LYS A 13 24.01 -6.92 17.11
N THR A 14 22.87 -6.38 17.53
CA THR A 14 21.95 -5.70 16.60
C THR A 14 21.25 -6.66 15.66
N SER A 15 20.02 -7.08 16.00
CA SER A 15 18.82 -6.77 15.21
C SER A 15 17.64 -7.61 15.71
N VAL A 16 16.87 -6.96 16.56
CA VAL A 16 15.44 -7.18 16.74
C VAL A 16 14.78 -7.26 15.36
N LYS A 17 14.47 -8.46 14.85
CA LYS A 17 13.44 -8.63 13.81
C LYS A 17 13.00 -10.07 13.59
N GLN A 18 12.48 -10.70 14.64
CA GLN A 18 11.66 -11.91 14.48
C GLN A 18 10.37 -11.75 15.29
N ALA A 19 9.56 -10.77 14.89
CA ALA A 19 8.23 -10.56 15.44
C ALA A 19 7.32 -9.82 14.43
N VAL A 20 7.22 -10.33 13.20
CA VAL A 20 6.09 -9.97 12.32
C VAL A 20 5.74 -11.15 11.40
N LYS A 21 5.54 -12.32 11.99
CA LYS A 21 4.87 -13.45 11.32
C LYS A 21 3.45 -13.51 11.88
N SER A 22 2.47 -13.54 10.96
CA SER A 22 1.10 -14.07 11.11
C SER A 22 -0.07 -13.24 11.68
N LYS A 23 -0.11 -11.89 11.62
CA LYS A 23 -1.35 -11.14 11.98
C LYS A 23 -1.79 -10.01 11.02
N LYS A 24 -1.57 -10.13 9.70
CA LYS A 24 -2.15 -9.15 8.75
C LYS A 24 -2.57 -9.70 7.37
N SER A 25 -2.78 -11.00 7.24
CA SER A 25 -3.26 -11.61 5.98
C SER A 25 -4.76 -11.97 6.01
N THR A 26 -5.41 -11.98 7.17
CA THR A 26 -6.76 -12.51 7.34
C THR A 26 -7.88 -11.48 7.18
N THR A 27 -7.60 -10.18 7.10
CA THR A 27 -8.65 -9.15 6.97
C THR A 27 -8.75 -8.54 5.57
N VAL A 28 -7.70 -8.64 4.75
CA VAL A 28 -7.74 -8.09 3.38
C VAL A 28 -8.53 -9.01 2.45
N LYS A 29 -8.34 -10.34 2.56
CA LYS A 29 -8.94 -11.32 1.65
C LYS A 29 -10.47 -11.35 1.66
N SER A 30 -11.10 -10.95 2.77
CA SER A 30 -12.57 -10.93 2.90
C SER A 30 -13.24 -9.72 2.22
N LYS A 31 -12.52 -8.61 1.96
CA LYS A 31 -13.07 -7.45 1.23
C LYS A 31 -12.95 -7.55 -0.29
N ILE A 32 -12.04 -8.39 -0.80
CA ILE A 32 -11.72 -8.53 -2.23
C ILE A 32 -12.88 -9.19 -3.00
N ALA A 33 -13.63 -10.09 -2.35
CA ALA A 33 -14.60 -10.95 -3.03
C ALA A 33 -15.94 -10.27 -3.40
N ALA A 34 -16.25 -9.10 -2.85
CA ALA A 34 -17.59 -8.49 -2.97
C ALA A 34 -17.60 -7.09 -3.60
N LYS A 35 -16.45 -6.48 -3.85
CA LYS A 35 -16.39 -5.13 -4.43
C LYS A 35 -16.39 -5.25 -5.95
N LYS A 36 -17.49 -4.85 -6.60
CA LYS A 36 -17.46 -4.52 -8.03
C LYS A 36 -16.44 -3.40 -8.21
N THR A 37 -15.37 -3.70 -8.93
CA THR A 37 -14.34 -2.73 -9.29
C THR A 37 -14.77 -2.01 -10.54
N ASP A 38 -14.70 -0.69 -10.53
CA ASP A 38 -15.14 0.16 -11.64
C ASP A 38 -14.06 0.24 -12.75
N LEU A 39 -12.81 -0.03 -12.36
CA LEU A 39 -11.66 -0.04 -13.25
C LEU A 39 -11.45 -1.42 -13.90
N PRO A 40 -11.09 -1.47 -15.20
CA PRO A 40 -10.84 -2.74 -15.89
C PRO A 40 -9.50 -3.36 -15.48
N THR A 41 -9.53 -4.61 -15.02
CA THR A 41 -8.33 -5.38 -14.60
C THR A 41 -7.25 -5.43 -15.68
N ALA A 42 -7.63 -5.49 -16.97
CA ALA A 42 -6.69 -5.49 -18.09
C ALA A 42 -5.88 -4.19 -18.21
N ALA A 43 -6.49 -3.02 -17.93
CA ALA A 43 -5.78 -1.75 -17.95
C ALA A 43 -4.77 -1.67 -16.80
N ILE A 44 -5.15 -2.16 -15.61
CA ILE A 44 -4.23 -2.26 -14.46
C ILE A 44 -3.02 -3.13 -14.79
N MET A 45 -3.21 -4.27 -15.47
CA MET A 45 -2.08 -5.11 -15.89
C MET A 45 -1.15 -4.41 -16.89
N ARG A 46 -1.69 -3.59 -17.80
CA ARG A 46 -0.88 -2.80 -18.74
C ARG A 46 -0.07 -1.72 -18.01
N ILE A 47 -0.72 -0.98 -17.11
CA ILE A 47 -0.05 0.03 -16.27
C ILE A 47 1.05 -0.63 -15.44
N ALA A 48 0.75 -1.75 -14.77
CA ALA A 48 1.73 -2.48 -13.97
C ALA A 48 2.95 -2.93 -14.78
N LYS A 49 2.75 -3.44 -16.01
CA LYS A 49 3.85 -3.80 -16.91
C LYS A 49 4.67 -2.59 -17.35
N ALA A 50 4.00 -1.49 -17.69
CA ALA A 50 4.67 -0.23 -18.04
C ALA A 50 5.47 0.34 -16.84
N SER A 51 5.02 0.10 -15.61
CA SER A 51 5.70 0.48 -14.38
C SER A 51 6.81 -0.48 -13.95
N GLY A 52 7.15 -1.48 -14.78
CA GLY A 52 8.29 -2.39 -14.55
C GLY A 52 7.94 -3.79 -14.03
N ALA A 53 6.66 -4.16 -13.94
CA ALA A 53 6.29 -5.52 -13.57
C ALA A 53 6.45 -6.48 -14.77
N GLU A 54 7.38 -7.42 -14.69
CA GLU A 54 7.59 -8.44 -15.74
C GLU A 54 6.40 -9.40 -15.86
N ARG A 55 5.87 -9.85 -14.71
CA ARG A 55 4.73 -10.77 -14.63
C ARG A 55 3.76 -10.28 -13.57
N VAL A 56 2.48 -10.24 -13.92
CA VAL A 56 1.39 -9.86 -13.02
C VAL A 56 0.35 -10.98 -13.01
N GLY A 57 0.16 -11.63 -11.87
CA GLY A 57 -0.90 -12.62 -11.69
C GLY A 57 -2.26 -11.96 -11.46
N ALA A 58 -3.34 -12.72 -11.63
CA ALA A 58 -4.71 -12.22 -11.43
C ALA A 58 -4.94 -11.64 -10.03
N ASP A 59 -4.38 -12.29 -9.00
CA ASP A 59 -4.46 -11.83 -7.59
C ASP A 59 -3.70 -10.52 -7.35
N GLY A 60 -2.54 -10.36 -8.01
CA GLY A 60 -1.77 -9.12 -7.97
C GLY A 60 -2.50 -7.97 -8.65
N ALA A 61 -3.09 -8.22 -9.83
CA ALA A 61 -3.90 -7.23 -10.54
C ALA A 61 -5.12 -6.79 -9.71
N ALA A 62 -5.83 -7.74 -9.08
CA ALA A 62 -6.95 -7.44 -8.19
C ALA A 62 -6.53 -6.62 -6.97
N SER A 63 -5.36 -6.90 -6.40
CA SER A 63 -4.83 -6.14 -5.26
C SER A 63 -4.47 -4.70 -5.64
N ILE A 64 -3.79 -4.50 -6.77
CA ILE A 64 -3.44 -3.17 -7.28
C ILE A 64 -4.72 -2.36 -7.54
N LEU A 65 -5.69 -2.98 -8.20
CA LEU A 65 -6.98 -2.40 -8.53
C LEU A 65 -7.70 -1.86 -7.29
N LEU A 66 -7.80 -2.67 -6.23
CA LEU A 66 -8.43 -2.25 -4.98
C LEU A 66 -7.69 -1.10 -4.30
N LEU A 67 -6.37 -1.16 -4.24
CA LEU A 67 -5.54 -0.11 -3.64
C LEU A 67 -5.62 1.18 -4.45
N ALA A 68 -5.66 1.09 -5.78
CA ALA A 68 -5.81 2.24 -6.67
C ALA A 68 -7.15 2.94 -6.46
N GLU A 69 -8.25 2.18 -6.38
CA GLU A 69 -9.58 2.74 -6.10
C GLU A 69 -9.63 3.41 -4.72
N GLU A 70 -9.02 2.79 -3.70
CA GLU A 70 -8.95 3.38 -2.37
C GLU A 70 -8.14 4.67 -2.37
N TYR A 71 -7.01 4.69 -3.10
CA TYR A 71 -6.18 5.89 -3.25
C TYR A 71 -6.92 7.01 -3.97
N ILE A 72 -7.58 6.72 -5.10
CA ILE A 72 -8.39 7.70 -5.84
C ILE A 72 -9.50 8.25 -4.94
N GLY A 73 -10.19 7.40 -4.18
CA GLY A 73 -11.24 7.85 -3.27
C GLY A 73 -10.74 8.80 -2.18
N LYS A 74 -9.54 8.53 -1.62
CA LYS A 74 -8.89 9.43 -0.66
C LYS A 74 -8.48 10.75 -1.32
N LEU A 75 -7.86 10.67 -2.50
CA LEU A 75 -7.43 11.82 -3.29
C LEU A 75 -8.58 12.76 -3.59
N VAL A 76 -9.70 12.22 -4.07
CA VAL A 76 -10.90 13.01 -4.35
C VAL A 76 -11.44 13.64 -3.08
N ARG A 77 -11.48 12.94 -1.95
CA ARG A 77 -12.00 13.48 -0.70
C ARG A 77 -11.20 14.69 -0.22
N GLU A 78 -9.88 14.60 -0.21
CA GLU A 78 -9.03 15.72 0.19
C GLU A 78 -9.12 16.86 -0.83
N ALA A 79 -9.10 16.56 -2.14
CA ALA A 79 -9.26 17.56 -3.18
C ALA A 79 -10.61 18.30 -3.07
N THR A 80 -11.69 17.59 -2.69
CA THR A 80 -13.00 18.24 -2.47
C THR A 80 -13.01 19.14 -1.26
N ASN A 81 -12.22 18.84 -0.22
CA ASN A 81 -12.07 19.73 0.93
C ASN A 81 -11.38 21.03 0.49
N PHE A 82 -10.27 20.94 -0.26
CA PHE A 82 -9.59 22.12 -0.83
C PHE A 82 -10.51 22.97 -1.71
N ALA A 83 -11.29 22.33 -2.60
CA ALA A 83 -12.26 23.04 -3.42
C ALA A 83 -13.34 23.73 -2.57
N SER A 84 -13.82 23.07 -1.52
CA SER A 84 -14.86 23.59 -0.61
C SER A 84 -14.36 24.75 0.24
N GLU A 85 -13.12 24.70 0.72
CA GLU A 85 -12.46 25.81 1.43
C GLU A 85 -12.32 27.04 0.51
N ALA A 86 -12.06 26.81 -0.78
CA ALA A 86 -12.04 27.87 -1.79
C ALA A 86 -13.46 28.32 -2.25
N GLY A 87 -14.54 27.81 -1.64
CA GLY A 87 -15.92 28.14 -1.98
C GLY A 87 -16.39 27.58 -3.33
N ARG A 88 -15.64 26.66 -3.93
CA ARG A 88 -15.94 26.06 -5.24
C ARG A 88 -16.56 24.68 -5.06
N LYS A 89 -17.59 24.40 -5.86
CA LYS A 89 -18.18 23.05 -5.97
C LYS A 89 -17.51 22.18 -7.03
N THR A 90 -16.72 22.79 -7.90
CA THR A 90 -16.02 22.14 -9.00
C THR A 90 -14.56 21.89 -8.61
N LEU A 91 -14.15 20.63 -8.63
CA LEU A 91 -12.76 20.21 -8.51
C LEU A 91 -11.93 20.74 -9.69
N LYS A 92 -10.84 21.45 -9.39
CA LYS A 92 -9.83 21.86 -10.36
C LYS A 92 -8.55 21.05 -10.19
N GLY A 93 -7.68 21.10 -11.21
CA GLY A 93 -6.37 20.46 -11.18
C GLY A 93 -5.54 20.88 -9.96
N GLU A 94 -5.55 22.17 -9.62
CA GLU A 94 -4.88 22.73 -8.44
C GLU A 94 -5.30 22.02 -7.13
N ASP A 95 -6.58 21.70 -6.97
CA ASP A 95 -7.09 21.03 -5.76
C ASP A 95 -6.57 19.59 -5.66
N VAL A 96 -6.44 18.90 -6.80
CA VAL A 96 -5.94 17.53 -6.89
C VAL A 96 -4.43 17.49 -6.65
N GLU A 97 -3.68 18.44 -7.22
CA GLU A 97 -2.24 18.57 -6.98
C GLU A 97 -1.95 18.84 -5.50
N ASN A 98 -2.67 19.78 -4.88
CA ASN A 98 -2.54 20.05 -3.45
C ASN A 98 -2.88 18.82 -2.60
N ALA A 99 -3.96 18.11 -2.92
CA ALA A 99 -4.31 16.87 -2.24
C ALA A 99 -3.24 15.77 -2.39
N SER A 100 -2.62 15.68 -3.58
CA SER A 100 -1.58 14.66 -3.85
C SER A 100 -0.32 14.83 -3.00
N GLN A 101 -0.05 16.04 -2.50
CA GLN A 101 1.11 16.32 -1.63
C GLN A 101 0.88 15.90 -0.18
N ILE A 102 -0.37 15.63 0.22
CA ILE A 102 -0.77 15.41 1.61
C ILE A 102 -1.06 13.93 1.91
N ILE A 103 -1.43 13.15 0.88
CA ILE A 103 -1.79 11.73 0.98
C ILE A 103 -0.58 10.83 0.76
#